data_AF-A0A7V0MFC8-F1
#
_entry.id   AF-A0A7V0MFC8-F1
#
_cell.length_a   1.000
_cell.length_b   1.000
_cell.length_c   1.000
_cell.angle_alpha   90.00
_cell.angle_beta   90.00
_cell.angle_gamma   90.00
#
_symmetry.space_group_name_H-M   'P 1'
#
loop_
_entity.id
_entity.type
_entity.pdbx_description
1 polymer ?
#
loop_
_entity_poly.entity_id
_entity_poly.type
_entity_poly.pdbx_seq_one_letter_code
_entity_poly.pdbx_strand_id
1 'polypeptide(L)'
;MLEERVDKTRSILEDCHLCPRKCGVNRLEGEKGVCRTSAQAEVSSYGPHFGEERPLVGYAGSGTIFLTNCNLLCVFCQNYEISHLGEG
;
A
#
# COMPACT_ATOMS: atom_id res chain seq x y z
N MET A 1 20.53 0.26 -13.96
CA MET A 1 20.45 0.77 -12.56
C MET A 1 19.00 0.83 -12.03
N LEU A 2 18.02 1.35 -12.79
CA LEU A 2 16.60 1.29 -12.37
C LEU A 2 15.96 -0.07 -12.67
N GLU A 3 16.14 -0.58 -13.89
CA GLU A 3 15.60 -1.88 -14.32
C GLU A 3 16.02 -3.01 -13.37
N GLU A 4 17.31 -3.12 -13.08
CA GLU A 4 17.83 -4.09 -12.10
C GLU A 4 17.17 -3.99 -10.70
N ARG A 5 16.83 -2.79 -10.24
CA ARG A 5 16.11 -2.60 -8.97
C ARG A 5 14.65 -3.03 -9.07
N VAL A 6 14.02 -2.79 -10.22
CA VAL A 6 12.66 -3.26 -10.49
C VAL A 6 12.64 -4.79 -10.50
N ASP A 7 13.56 -5.43 -11.22
CA ASP A 7 13.66 -6.89 -11.31
C ASP A 7 13.91 -7.51 -9.93
N LYS A 8 14.84 -6.94 -9.16
CA LYS A 8 15.09 -7.37 -7.78
C LYS A 8 13.87 -7.20 -6.87
N THR A 9 13.07 -6.16 -7.07
CA THR A 9 11.84 -5.96 -6.28
C THR A 9 10.76 -6.96 -6.69
N ARG A 10 10.65 -7.27 -7.99
CA ARG A 10 9.69 -8.27 -8.48
C ARG A 10 10.02 -9.67 -7.98
N SER A 11 11.30 -10.07 -7.93
CA SER A 11 11.67 -11.39 -7.41
C SER A 11 11.35 -11.56 -5.92
N ILE A 12 11.40 -10.48 -5.12
CA ILE A 12 10.95 -10.52 -3.71
C ILE A 12 9.45 -10.86 -3.61
N LEU A 13 8.65 -10.60 -4.65
CA LEU A 13 7.21 -10.90 -4.62
C LEU A 13 6.91 -12.40 -4.79
N GLU A 14 7.86 -13.21 -5.28
CA GLU A 14 7.72 -14.67 -5.42
C GLU A 14 7.74 -15.40 -4.07
N ASP A 15 8.46 -14.86 -3.09
CA ASP A 15 8.51 -15.32 -1.70
C ASP A 15 8.51 -14.10 -0.77
N CYS A 16 7.31 -13.56 -0.51
CA CYS A 16 7.23 -12.20 0.01
C CYS A 16 7.42 -12.09 1.53
N HIS A 17 8.47 -11.36 1.90
CA HIS A 17 8.85 -11.02 3.27
C HIS A 17 8.91 -9.51 3.55
N LEU A 18 8.25 -8.69 2.71
CA LEU A 18 8.32 -7.22 2.80
C LEU A 18 7.75 -6.62 4.10
N CYS A 19 6.91 -7.36 4.82
CA CYS A 19 6.35 -6.92 6.10
C CYS A 19 6.81 -7.82 7.25
N PRO A 20 6.69 -7.35 8.51
CA PRO A 20 7.10 -8.13 9.68
C PRO A 20 6.37 -9.48 9.84
N ARG A 21 5.25 -9.71 9.14
CA ARG A 21 4.50 -10.98 9.16
C ARG A 21 5.19 -12.10 8.38
N LYS A 22 6.09 -11.77 7.44
CA LYS A 22 6.89 -12.76 6.67
C LYS A 22 6.08 -13.94 6.14
N CYS A 23 5.00 -13.65 5.42
CA CYS A 23 4.02 -14.66 5.01
C CYS A 23 4.52 -15.62 3.91
N GLY A 24 5.57 -15.26 3.16
CA GLY A 24 6.15 -16.11 2.12
C GLY A 24 5.26 -16.43 0.91
N VAL A 25 4.09 -15.80 0.80
CA VAL A 25 3.20 -16.03 -0.35
C VAL A 25 3.78 -15.46 -1.64
N ASN A 26 3.47 -16.13 -2.74
CA ASN A 26 3.83 -15.71 -4.09
C ASN A 26 2.78 -14.76 -4.66
N ARG A 27 3.06 -13.45 -4.62
CA ARG A 27 2.12 -12.43 -5.13
C ARG A 27 2.02 -12.43 -6.65
N LEU A 28 3.06 -12.91 -7.35
CA LEU A 28 3.05 -12.96 -8.82
C LEU A 28 2.05 -14.00 -9.33
N GLU A 29 1.79 -15.05 -8.55
CA GLU A 29 0.73 -16.04 -8.80
C GLU A 29 -0.63 -15.63 -8.21
N GLY A 30 -0.75 -14.39 -7.70
CA GLY A 30 -1.98 -13.85 -7.14
C GLY A 30 -2.28 -14.29 -5.70
N GLU A 31 -1.35 -14.96 -5.02
CA GLU A 31 -1.55 -15.34 -3.62
C GLU A 31 -1.59 -14.12 -2.69
N LYS A 32 -2.47 -14.19 -1.69
CA LYS A 32 -2.67 -13.12 -0.71
C LYS A 32 -2.30 -13.60 0.69
N GLY A 33 -1.42 -12.87 1.35
CA GLY A 33 -1.10 -13.08 2.76
C GLY A 33 -2.10 -12.41 3.69
N VAL A 34 -1.79 -12.37 4.99
CA VAL A 34 -2.62 -11.71 6.01
C VAL A 34 -2.91 -10.23 5.68
N CYS A 35 -1.95 -9.53 5.05
CA CYS A 35 -2.12 -8.14 4.66
C CYS A 35 -3.01 -7.94 3.43
N ARG A 36 -3.34 -9.01 2.66
CA ARG A 36 -4.13 -9.02 1.41
C ARG A 36 -3.67 -8.17 0.23
N THR A 37 -2.61 -7.38 0.39
CA THR A 37 -1.96 -6.64 -0.71
C THR A 37 -1.56 -7.57 -1.85
N SER A 38 -1.94 -7.22 -3.08
CA SER A 38 -1.58 -7.95 -4.30
C SER A 38 -0.16 -7.61 -4.80
N ALA A 39 0.22 -8.11 -5.99
CA ALA A 39 1.48 -7.73 -6.65
C ALA A 39 1.45 -6.30 -7.22
N GLN A 40 0.27 -5.70 -7.38
CA GLN A 40 0.10 -4.33 -7.86
C GLN A 40 -0.40 -3.44 -6.74
N ALA A 41 -0.06 -2.14 -6.81
CA ALA A 41 -0.63 -1.17 -5.90
C ALA A 41 -2.10 -0.92 -6.28
N GLU A 42 -2.99 -1.03 -5.32
CA GLU A 42 -4.42 -0.81 -5.48
C GLU A 42 -4.79 0.55 -4.86
N VAL A 43 -5.35 1.45 -5.67
CA VAL A 43 -5.71 2.82 -5.26
C VAL A 43 -7.18 2.85 -4.89
N SER A 44 -7.48 3.32 -3.68
CA SER A 44 -8.84 3.51 -3.19
C SER A 44 -9.41 4.86 -3.61
N SER A 45 -8.63 5.93 -3.45
CA SER A 45 -9.04 7.28 -3.82
C SER A 45 -7.83 8.19 -4.02
N TYR A 46 -8.04 9.32 -4.68
CA TYR A 46 -7.03 10.35 -4.86
C TYR A 46 -7.68 11.73 -4.92
N GLY A 47 -6.95 12.77 -4.51
CA GLY A 47 -7.47 14.13 -4.53
C GLY A 47 -6.61 15.15 -3.78
N PRO A 48 -7.03 16.42 -3.77
CA PRO A 48 -6.38 17.45 -2.98
C PRO A 48 -6.65 17.24 -1.49
N HIS A 49 -5.60 17.31 -0.68
CA HIS A 49 -5.66 17.18 0.77
C HIS A 49 -5.24 18.49 1.43
N PHE A 50 -6.13 19.00 2.29
CA PHE A 50 -5.95 20.26 3.00
C PHE A 50 -5.69 20.06 4.50
N GLY A 51 -5.56 18.82 4.95
CA GLY A 51 -5.32 18.47 6.35
C GLY A 51 -3.85 18.50 6.77
N GLU A 52 -2.93 18.64 5.81
CA GLU A 52 -1.50 18.78 6.09
C GLU A 52 -1.15 20.10 6.77
N GLU A 53 0.07 20.18 7.30
CA GLU A 53 0.60 21.42 7.83
C GLU A 53 0.68 22.52 6.75
N ARG A 54 0.49 23.79 7.18
CA ARG A 54 0.49 24.97 6.29
C ARG A 54 1.61 25.00 5.22
N PRO A 55 2.89 24.66 5.50
CA PRO A 55 3.92 24.66 4.46
C PRO A 55 3.75 23.58 3.38
N LEU A 56 2.95 22.53 3.61
CA LEU A 56 2.78 21.38 2.71
C LEU A 56 1.51 21.49 1.85
N VAL A 57 0.49 22.22 2.30
CA VAL A 57 -0.81 22.36 1.60
C VAL A 57 -0.69 23.19 0.32
N GLY A 58 0.25 24.14 0.26
CA GLY A 58 0.40 25.06 -0.87
C GLY A 58 -0.89 25.85 -1.13
N TYR A 59 -1.18 26.15 -2.41
CA TYR A 59 -2.36 26.94 -2.81
C TYR A 59 -3.60 26.10 -3.14
N ALA A 60 -3.43 24.82 -3.50
CA ALA A 60 -4.49 23.97 -4.04
C ALA A 60 -4.65 22.64 -3.29
N GLY A 61 -4.05 22.52 -2.10
CA GLY A 61 -3.96 21.26 -1.37
C GLY A 61 -2.73 20.45 -1.79
N SER A 62 -2.27 19.58 -0.90
CA SER A 62 -1.27 18.58 -1.25
C SER A 62 -1.94 17.44 -2.03
N GLY A 63 -1.24 16.85 -2.99
CA GLY A 63 -1.76 15.67 -3.70
C GLY A 63 -1.73 14.46 -2.76
N THR A 64 -2.86 13.78 -2.59
CA THR A 64 -2.95 12.55 -1.79
C THR A 64 -3.51 11.41 -2.62
N ILE A 65 -2.90 10.23 -2.45
CA ILE A 65 -3.35 8.96 -3.02
C ILE A 65 -3.50 8.00 -1.84
N PHE A 66 -4.72 7.51 -1.62
CA PHE A 66 -5.00 6.47 -0.63
C PHE A 66 -4.91 5.10 -1.30
N LEU A 67 -4.09 4.23 -0.71
CA LEU A 67 -3.97 2.83 -1.13
C LEU A 67 -4.88 1.94 -0.29
N THR A 68 -5.25 0.78 -0.83
CA THR A 68 -5.98 -0.26 -0.08
C THR A 68 -5.00 -1.21 0.62
N ASN A 69 -5.51 -1.90 1.64
CA ASN A 69 -4.83 -2.95 2.41
C ASN A 69 -3.68 -2.47 3.32
N CYS A 70 -3.59 -3.00 4.54
CA CYS A 70 -2.50 -2.71 5.48
C CYS A 70 -2.03 -3.97 6.23
N ASN A 71 -0.72 -4.09 6.47
CA ASN A 71 -0.12 -5.25 7.16
C ASN A 71 -0.18 -5.18 8.70
N LEU A 72 -0.52 -4.01 9.27
CA LEU A 72 -0.57 -3.79 10.72
C LEU A 72 -1.88 -4.32 11.33
N LEU A 73 -3.00 -4.11 10.64
CA LEU A 73 -4.35 -4.47 11.10
C LEU A 73 -4.71 -3.88 12.47
N CYS A 74 -4.46 -2.59 12.66
CA CYS A 74 -4.73 -1.90 13.92
C CYS A 74 -6.22 -1.96 14.30
N VAL A 75 -6.53 -2.26 15.57
CA VAL A 75 -7.91 -2.25 16.10
C VAL A 75 -8.54 -0.85 16.15
N PHE A 76 -7.72 0.19 16.13
CA PHE A 76 -8.11 1.60 16.13
C PHE A 76 -7.86 2.27 14.76
N CYS A 77 -7.89 1.49 13.68
CA CYS A 77 -7.60 2.00 12.34
C CYS A 77 -8.62 3.07 11.92
N GLN A 78 -8.16 4.31 11.70
CA GLN A 78 -9.01 5.40 11.19
C GLN A 78 -9.51 5.13 9.77
N ASN A 79 -8.71 4.42 8.97
CA ASN A 79 -8.98 4.08 7.59
C ASN A 79 -9.41 2.61 7.45
N TYR A 80 -10.30 2.15 8.35
CA TYR A 80 -10.66 0.73 8.47
C TYR A 80 -11.23 0.17 7.16
N GLU A 81 -12.17 0.85 6.52
CA GLU A 81 -12.79 0.44 5.26
C GLU A 81 -11.72 0.13 4.18
N ILE A 82 -10.80 1.05 3.93
CA ILE A 82 -9.79 0.85 2.88
C ILE A 82 -8.63 -0.07 3.32
N SER A 83 -8.26 -0.07 4.61
CA SER A 83 -7.08 -0.82 5.12
C SER A 83 -7.42 -2.27 5.52
N HIS A 84 -8.62 -2.49 6.05
CA HIS A 84 -9.14 -3.78 6.55
C HIS A 84 -10.26 -4.36 5.73
N LEU A 85 -11.00 -3.60 4.92
CA LEU A 85 -11.98 -4.19 3.99
C LEU A 85 -11.47 -4.18 2.55
N GLY A 86 -10.46 -3.35 2.27
CA GLY A 86 -9.88 -3.23 0.94
C GLY A 86 -10.79 -2.47 -0.02
N GLU A 87 -11.65 -1.59 0.51
CA GLU A 87 -12.60 -0.82 -0.27
C GLU A 87 -11.90 0.25 -1.11
N GLY A 88 -12.22 0.31 -2.40
CA GLY A 88 -11.52 1.13 -3.40
C GLY A 88 -11.85 0.69 -4.81
#